data_AF-K2GMC7-F1
#
_entry.id   AF-K2GMC7-F1
#
_cell.length_a   1.000
_cell.length_b   1.000
_cell.length_c   1.000
_cell.angle_alpha   90.00
_cell.angle_beta   90.00
_cell.angle_gamma   90.00
#
_symmetry.space_group_name_H-M   'P 1'
#
loop_
_entity.id
_entity.type
_entity.pdbx_description
1 polymer ?
#
loop_
_entity_poly.entity_id
_entity_poly.type
_entity_poly.pdbx_seq_one_letter_code
_entity_poly.pdbx_strand_id
1 'polypeptide(L)' 'ELVNETRCPRLPGEYHGSGCSLASFIAGRLAMGDQLKTAVQHAETWLFGVLKNAEIPVPNGQRIPKRF' A
#
# COMPACT_ATOMS: atom_id res chain seq x y z
N GLU A 1 2.43 1.18 22.32
CA GLU A 1 0.98 0.96 22.21
C GLU A 1 0.63 0.73 20.75
N LEU A 2 -0.32 -0.18 20.45
CA LEU A 2 -0.78 -0.44 19.09
C LEU A 2 -1.78 0.65 18.67
N VAL A 3 -1.49 1.38 17.59
CA VAL A 3 -2.31 2.53 17.15
C VAL A 3 -3.48 2.12 16.24
N ASN A 4 -3.29 1.08 15.43
CA ASN A 4 -4.31 0.56 14.50
C ASN A 4 -4.00 -0.89 14.07
N GLU A 5 -5.03 -1.70 13.83
CA GLU A 5 -4.94 -3.00 13.15
C GLU A 5 -6.08 -3.09 12.12
N THR A 6 -5.74 -3.46 10.89
CA THR A 6 -6.72 -3.67 9.82
C THR A 6 -6.57 -5.09 9.27
N ARG A 7 -7.70 -5.75 8.99
CA ARG A 7 -7.73 -7.09 8.36
C ARG A 7 -8.25 -6.99 6.95
N CYS A 8 -7.44 -7.43 5.99
CA CYS A 8 -7.76 -7.40 4.57
C CYS A 8 -7.66 -8.81 3.97
N PRO A 9 -8.50 -9.15 2.99
CA PRO A 9 -8.33 -10.39 2.25
C PRO A 9 -6.99 -10.35 1.50
N ARG A 10 -6.29 -11.48 1.48
CA ARG A 10 -5.04 -11.59 0.71
C ARG A 10 -5.36 -11.56 -0.78
N LEU A 11 -4.78 -10.60 -1.49
CA LEU A 11 -4.85 -10.56 -2.95
C LEU A 11 -4.01 -11.73 -3.52
N PRO A 12 -4.46 -12.37 -4.61
CA PRO A 12 -3.70 -13.43 -5.26
C PRO A 12 -2.39 -12.89 -5.85
N GLY A 13 -1.33 -13.70 -5.81
CA GLY A 13 -0.02 -13.39 -6.38
C GLY A 13 1.00 -12.84 -5.37
N GLU A 14 2.21 -12.61 -5.88
CA GLU A 14 3.33 -12.02 -5.15
C GLU A 14 3.59 -10.60 -5.64
N TYR A 15 3.88 -9.69 -4.72
CA TYR A 15 3.98 -8.26 -4.98
C TYR A 15 5.31 -7.72 -4.47
N HIS A 16 6.04 -7.04 -5.34
CA HIS A 16 7.28 -6.36 -4.97
C HIS A 16 6.99 -4.90 -4.61
N GLY A 17 7.45 -4.47 -3.44
CA GLY A 17 7.36 -3.06 -3.01
C GLY A 17 6.00 -2.64 -2.45
N SER A 18 5.16 -3.58 -2.01
CA SER A 18 3.91 -3.29 -1.29
C SER A 18 4.19 -2.52 0.02
N GLY A 19 5.15 -2.99 0.82
CA GLY A 19 5.55 -2.33 2.07
C GLY A 19 6.14 -0.93 1.86
N CYS A 20 7.05 -0.76 0.90
CA CYS A 20 7.62 0.55 0.58
C CYS A 20 6.54 1.53 0.08
N SER A 21 5.56 1.05 -0.70
CA SER A 21 4.43 1.87 -1.15
C SER A 21 3.56 2.31 0.02
N LEU A 22 3.23 1.39 0.94
CA LEU A 22 2.49 1.70 2.15
C LEU A 22 3.21 2.76 3.01
N ALA A 23 4.49 2.51 3.31
CA ALA A 23 5.27 3.38 4.17
C ALA A 23 5.46 4.79 3.58
N SER A 24 5.78 4.88 2.29
CA SER A 24 5.95 6.17 1.61
C SER A 24 4.63 6.96 1.54
N PHE A 25 3.49 6.30 1.32
CA PHE A 25 2.20 6.98 1.32
C PHE A 25 1.82 7.47 2.73
N ILE A 26 2.05 6.67 3.78
CA ILE A 26 1.86 7.11 5.17
C ILE A 26 2.70 8.36 5.45
N ALA A 27 3.99 8.32 5.10
CA ALA A 27 4.90 9.46 5.29
C ALA A 27 4.40 10.71 4.56
N GLY A 28 3.93 10.57 3.31
CA GLY A 28 3.34 11.67 2.55
C GLY A 28 2.08 12.26 3.21
N ARG A 29 1.17 11.42 3.73
CA ARG A 29 -0.03 11.88 4.43
C ARG A 29 0.31 12.59 5.75
N LEU A 30 1.28 12.07 6.50
CA LEU A 30 1.79 12.72 7.71
C LEU A 30 2.39 14.10 7.38
N ALA A 31 3.18 14.21 6.31
CA ALA A 31 3.74 15.48 5.87
C ALA A 31 2.67 16.52 5.47
N MET A 32 1.49 16.04 5.02
CA MET A 32 0.33 16.88 4.72
C MET A 32 -0.51 17.25 5.96
N GLY A 33 -0.10 16.81 7.16
CA GLY A 33 -0.77 17.14 8.43
C GLY A 33 -1.85 16.16 8.87
N ASP A 34 -2.00 14.99 8.22
CA ASP A 34 -2.90 13.96 8.72
C ASP A 34 -2.42 13.44 10.08
N GLN A 35 -3.36 13.11 10.97
CA GLN A 35 -3.06 12.33 12.15
C GLN A 35 -2.63 10.90 11.77
N LEU A 36 -1.79 10.27 12.59
CA LEU A 36 -1.21 8.96 12.30
C LEU A 36 -2.23 7.90 11.88
N LYS A 37 -3.35 7.78 12.62
CA LYS A 37 -4.39 6.79 12.31
C LYS A 37 -5.05 7.05 10.94
N THR A 38 -5.34 8.32 10.64
CA THR A 38 -5.90 8.74 9.34
C THR A 38 -4.92 8.50 8.20
N ALA A 39 -3.64 8.82 8.39
CA ALA A 39 -2.58 8.56 7.41
C ALA A 39 -2.47 7.07 7.06
N VAL A 40 -2.53 6.18 8.07
CA VAL A 40 -2.54 4.72 7.89
C VAL A 40 -3.77 4.26 7.10
N GLN A 41 -4.97 4.71 7.48
CA GLN A 41 -6.21 4.34 6.78
C GLN A 41 -6.23 4.77 5.31
N HIS A 42 -5.78 5.99 5.02
CA HIS A 42 -5.62 6.47 3.64
C HIS A 42 -4.63 5.61 2.86
N ALA A 43 -3.48 5.28 3.46
CA ALA A 43 -2.46 4.47 2.83
C ALA A 43 -2.91 3.03 2.58
N GLU A 44 -3.63 2.39 3.50
CA GLU A 44 -4.19 1.04 3.33
C GLU A 44 -5.21 0.99 2.17
N THR A 45 -6.10 1.98 2.13
CA THR A 45 -7.12 2.10 1.06
C THR A 45 -6.47 2.28 -0.30
N TRP A 46 -5.50 3.22 -0.39
CA TRP A 46 -4.74 3.46 -1.60
C TRP A 46 -3.92 2.23 -2.01
N LEU A 47 -3.23 1.59 -1.05
CA LEU A 47 -2.39 0.41 -1.30
C LEU A 47 -3.22 -0.71 -1.93
N PHE A 48 -4.42 -0.99 -1.41
CA PHE A 48 -5.26 -2.05 -1.93
C PHE A 48 -5.66 -1.79 -3.39
N GLY A 49 -5.93 -0.52 -3.74
CA GLY A 49 -6.19 -0.11 -5.12
C GLY A 49 -4.99 -0.31 -6.05
N VAL A 50 -3.79 0.12 -5.64
CA VAL A 50 -2.58 -0.01 -6.49
C VAL A 50 -2.10 -1.45 -6.62
N LEU A 51 -2.36 -2.32 -5.63
CA LEU A 51 -2.07 -3.75 -5.70
C LEU A 51 -3.07 -4.49 -6.59
N LYS A 52 -4.36 -4.14 -6.53
CA LYS A 52 -5.38 -4.71 -7.44
C LYS A 52 -5.05 -4.44 -8.92
N ASN A 53 -4.49 -3.26 -9.21
CA ASN A 53 -4.12 -2.84 -10.55
C ASN A 53 -2.64 -3.06 -10.87
N ALA A 54 -1.93 -3.86 -10.06
CA ALA A 54 -0.49 -4.06 -10.22
C ALA A 54 -0.14 -4.71 -11.57
N GLU A 55 1.02 -4.35 -12.09
CA GLU A 55 1.48 -4.76 -13.42
C GLU A 55 2.58 -5.82 -13.31
N ILE A 56 2.78 -6.61 -14.36
CA ILE A 56 3.83 -7.63 -14.45
C ILE A 56 4.79 -7.20 -15.58
N PRO A 57 5.84 -6.43 -15.27
CA PRO A 57 6.71 -5.85 -16.29
C PRO A 57 7.65 -6.88 -16.93
N VAL A 58 7.87 -8.03 -16.27
CA VAL A 58 8.73 -9.12 -16.75
C VAL A 58 7.97 -10.45 -16.69
N PRO A 59 8.10 -11.33 -17.71
CA PRO A 59 7.49 -12.66 -17.66
C PRO A 59 7.90 -13.42 -16.40
N ASN A 60 6.94 -14.03 -15.72
CA ASN A 60 7.13 -14.78 -14.47
C ASN A 60 7.71 -13.96 -13.29
N GLY A 61 7.65 -12.62 -13.35
CA GLY A 61 8.08 -11.74 -12.26
C GLY A 61 7.02 -11.49 -11.19
N GLN A 62 7.43 -10.82 -10.10
CA GLN A 62 6.50 -10.29 -9.10
C GLN A 62 5.70 -9.11 -9.66
N ARG A 63 4.45 -8.97 -9.18
CA ARG A 63 3.58 -7.84 -9.53
C ARG A 63 4.13 -6.54 -8.89
N ILE A 64 4.19 -5.47 -9.67
CA ILE A 64 4.63 -4.14 -9.21
C ILE A 64 3.40 -3.24 -9.00
N PRO A 65 3.24 -2.59 -7.83
CA PRO A 65 2.13 -1.69 -7.56
C PRO A 65 2.00 -0.59 -8.62
N LYS A 66 0.78 -0.40 -9.16
CA LYS A 66 0.48 0.68 -10.10
C LYS A 66 0.21 1.97 -9.34
N ARG A 67 1.27 2.73 -9.07
CA ARG A 67 1.26 3.93 -8.21
C ARG A 67 0.73 5.18 -8.91
N PHE A 68 0.74 5.18 -10.25
CA PHE A 68 0.38 6.29 -11.12
C PHE A 68 -0.54 5.80 -12.23
#